data_AF-A0A552UTA9-F1
#
_entry.id   AF-A0A552UTA9-F1
#
_cell.length_a   1.000
_cell.length_b   1.000
_cell.length_c   1.000
_cell.angle_alpha   90.00
_cell.angle_beta   90.00
_cell.angle_gamma   90.00
#
_symmetry.space_group_name_H-M   'P 1'
#
loop_
_entity.id
_entity.type
_entity.pdbx_description
1 polymer ?
#
loop_
_entity_poly.entity_id
_entity_poly.type
_entity_poly.pdbx_seq_one_letter_code
_entity_poly.pdbx_strand_id
1 'polypeptide(L)'
;MNRLLLFLVLLISPLNLLAQNSQELTFGKLQSDLAEYLFQKKEMNANQIEKHEKGIGTVLVNGIHNNIYEGKVINGIYAFSLTGTMSKSYFLIVDEKRYIILDITTREGLDKSISLILDFCDKYKYCETITTDYVGRLVRVYYNLNKWPGQRTDLNCEEGRGVTDIQGLP
;
A
#
# COMPACT_ATOMS: atom_id res chain seq x y z
N MET A 1 18.11 49.91 -39.79
CA MET A 1 18.67 48.71 -39.10
C MET A 1 18.61 48.98 -37.60
N ASN A 2 17.50 48.79 -36.88
CA ASN A 2 16.66 47.59 -36.75
C ASN A 2 17.45 46.34 -36.38
N ARG A 3 18.08 46.30 -35.20
CA ARG A 3 18.55 45.05 -34.56
C ARG A 3 18.48 44.99 -33.03
N LEU A 4 18.02 46.04 -32.33
CA LEU A 4 17.97 46.00 -30.85
C LEU A 4 16.57 45.74 -30.27
N LEU A 5 15.49 45.94 -31.04
CA LEU A 5 14.12 45.77 -30.54
C LEU A 5 13.56 44.33 -30.67
N LEU A 6 14.31 43.42 -31.30
CA LEU A 6 13.86 42.04 -31.53
C LEU A 6 14.17 41.08 -30.38
N PHE A 7 14.96 41.50 -29.39
CA PHE A 7 15.31 40.64 -28.24
C PHE A 7 14.40 40.82 -27.02
N LEU A 8 13.49 41.80 -27.01
CA LEU A 8 12.60 42.05 -25.86
C LEU A 8 11.23 41.35 -25.94
N VAL A 9 10.88 40.74 -27.08
CA VAL A 9 9.57 40.10 -27.31
C VAL A 9 9.60 38.58 -27.01
N LEU A 10 10.76 38.01 -26.70
CA LEU A 10 10.93 36.56 -26.43
C LEU A 10 10.92 36.19 -24.94
N LEU A 11 10.67 37.14 -24.03
CA LEU A 11 10.61 36.92 -22.58
C LEU A 11 9.18 36.91 -22.01
N ILE A 12 8.16 36.87 -22.87
CA ILE A 12 6.76 36.74 -22.48
C ILE A 12 6.15 35.50 -23.14
N SER A 13 6.85 34.36 -23.08
CA SER A 13 6.10 33.13 -22.98
C SER A 13 5.46 33.15 -21.60
N PRO A 14 4.12 33.19 -21.46
CA PRO A 14 3.54 32.69 -20.23
C PRO A 14 4.10 31.28 -20.14
N LEU A 15 4.93 31.03 -19.12
CA LEU A 15 5.02 29.70 -18.58
C LEU A 15 3.57 29.29 -18.41
N ASN A 16 3.10 28.44 -19.32
CA ASN A 16 2.04 27.53 -19.04
C ASN A 16 2.60 26.67 -17.90
N LEU A 17 2.62 27.22 -16.68
CA LEU A 17 2.18 26.49 -15.52
C LEU A 17 0.78 26.03 -15.90
N LEU A 18 0.72 24.96 -16.69
CA LEU A 18 -0.17 23.86 -16.36
C LEU A 18 0.12 23.64 -14.90
N ALA A 19 -0.67 24.28 -14.04
CA ALA A 19 -0.91 23.80 -12.71
C ALA A 19 -1.22 22.33 -12.96
N GLN A 20 -0.23 21.46 -12.76
CA GLN A 20 -0.49 20.05 -12.60
C GLN A 20 -1.49 20.07 -11.45
N ASN A 21 -2.76 19.87 -11.78
CA ASN A 21 -3.75 19.42 -10.84
C ASN A 21 -3.08 18.20 -10.23
N SER A 22 -2.41 18.38 -9.09
CA SER A 22 -1.92 17.27 -8.30
C SER A 22 -3.21 16.63 -7.86
N GLN A 23 -3.68 15.65 -8.64
CA GLN A 23 -4.98 15.04 -8.42
C GLN A 23 -4.94 14.51 -7.00
N GLU A 24 -5.68 15.18 -6.12
CA GLU A 24 -5.68 14.85 -4.70
C GLU A 24 -6.13 13.40 -4.57
N LEU A 25 -5.39 12.59 -3.82
CA LEU A 25 -5.76 11.19 -3.59
C LEU A 25 -7.04 11.18 -2.74
N THR A 26 -8.18 11.02 -3.38
CA THR A 26 -9.47 10.89 -2.70
C THR A 26 -9.71 9.44 -2.28
N PHE A 27 -10.52 9.24 -1.25
CA PHE A 27 -10.86 7.89 -0.78
C PHE A 27 -11.55 7.06 -1.87
N GLY A 28 -12.42 7.67 -2.67
CA GLY A 28 -13.08 7.01 -3.81
C GLY A 28 -12.09 6.60 -4.90
N LYS A 29 -11.10 7.45 -5.22
CA LYS A 29 -10.05 7.10 -6.17
C LYS A 29 -9.20 5.94 -5.65
N LEU A 30 -8.79 6.00 -4.39
CA LEU A 30 -8.06 4.92 -3.73
C LEU A 30 -8.85 3.60 -3.78
N GLN A 31 -10.12 3.60 -3.39
CA GLN A 31 -10.96 2.41 -3.44
C GLN A 31 -11.09 1.81 -4.84
N SER A 32 -11.24 2.66 -5.85
CA SER A 32 -11.29 2.24 -7.26
C SER A 32 -9.98 1.59 -7.72
N ASP A 33 -8.84 2.20 -7.38
CA ASP A 33 -7.53 1.64 -7.76
C ASP A 33 -7.24 0.31 -7.02
N LEU A 34 -7.68 0.17 -5.77
CA LEU A 34 -7.57 -1.07 -5.01
C LEU A 34 -8.51 -2.17 -5.54
N ALA A 35 -9.69 -1.81 -6.04
CA ALA A 35 -10.61 -2.75 -6.69
C ALA A 35 -9.99 -3.33 -7.98
N GLU A 36 -9.42 -2.47 -8.81
CA GLU A 36 -8.71 -2.87 -10.03
C GLU A 36 -7.53 -3.79 -9.69
N TYR A 37 -6.73 -3.46 -8.67
CA TYR A 37 -5.65 -4.32 -8.20
C TYR A 37 -6.15 -5.72 -7.79
N LEU A 38 -7.24 -5.81 -7.04
CA LEU A 38 -7.83 -7.09 -6.62
C LEU A 38 -8.38 -7.90 -7.80
N PHE A 39 -8.93 -7.22 -8.80
CA PHE A 39 -9.37 -7.86 -10.05
C PHE A 39 -8.19 -8.45 -10.83
N GLN A 40 -7.10 -7.68 -10.98
CA GLN A 40 -5.87 -8.16 -11.62
C GLN A 40 -5.23 -9.34 -10.88
N LYS A 41 -5.31 -9.36 -9.54
CA LYS A 41 -4.87 -10.50 -8.71
C LYS A 41 -5.84 -11.69 -8.73
N LYS A 42 -6.94 -11.62 -9.49
CA LYS A 42 -8.01 -12.64 -9.57
C LYS A 42 -8.68 -12.94 -8.22
N GLU A 43 -8.61 -12.00 -7.29
CA GLU A 43 -9.32 -12.07 -6.01
C GLU A 43 -10.74 -11.51 -6.15
N MET A 44 -10.95 -10.61 -7.11
CA MET A 44 -12.25 -10.07 -7.51
C MET A 44 -12.65 -10.63 -8.88
N ASN A 45 -13.93 -11.01 -9.05
CA ASN A 45 -14.49 -11.43 -10.33
C ASN A 45 -15.22 -10.29 -11.07
N ALA A 46 -15.61 -10.54 -12.33
CA ALA A 46 -16.26 -9.56 -13.20
C ALA A 46 -17.54 -8.95 -12.60
N ASN A 47 -18.36 -9.75 -11.90
CA ASN A 47 -19.58 -9.26 -11.26
C ASN A 47 -19.27 -8.37 -10.05
N GLN A 48 -18.21 -8.70 -9.29
CA GLN A 48 -17.79 -7.90 -8.14
C GLN A 48 -17.20 -6.54 -8.55
N ILE A 49 -16.44 -6.47 -9.64
CA ILE A 49 -15.93 -5.19 -10.16
C ILE A 49 -17.07 -4.34 -10.75
N GLU A 50 -18.02 -4.93 -11.47
CA GLU A 50 -19.20 -4.20 -11.97
C GLU A 50 -20.05 -3.62 -10.81
N LYS A 51 -20.22 -4.38 -9.73
CA LYS A 51 -20.88 -3.89 -8.51
C LYS A 51 -20.11 -2.74 -7.85
N HIS A 52 -18.77 -2.80 -7.86
CA HIS A 52 -17.92 -1.72 -7.36
C HIS A 52 -18.15 -0.43 -8.15
N GLU A 53 -18.11 -0.51 -9.48
CA GLU A 53 -18.31 0.63 -10.38
C GLU A 53 -19.70 1.26 -10.22
N LYS A 54 -20.72 0.47 -9.85
CA LYS A 54 -22.07 0.92 -9.52
C LYS A 54 -22.22 1.50 -8.09
N GLY A 55 -21.13 1.58 -7.31
CA GLY A 55 -21.13 2.11 -5.95
C GLY A 55 -21.65 1.13 -4.89
N ILE A 56 -21.80 -0.16 -5.20
CA ILE A 56 -22.33 -1.19 -4.28
C ILE A 56 -21.20 -1.77 -3.40
N GLY A 57 -20.40 -0.87 -2.81
CA GLY A 57 -19.34 -1.09 -1.81
C GLY A 57 -18.76 -2.51 -1.67
N THR A 58 -17.71 -2.82 -2.43
CA THR A 58 -17.07 -4.16 -2.43
C THR A 58 -15.68 -4.21 -1.83
N VAL A 59 -14.99 -3.07 -1.70
CA VAL A 59 -13.62 -2.97 -1.16
C VAL A 59 -13.64 -2.17 0.13
N LEU A 60 -13.23 -2.82 1.22
CA LEU A 60 -13.06 -2.21 2.53
C LEU A 60 -11.62 -1.71 2.65
N VAL A 61 -11.45 -0.48 3.10
CA VAL A 61 -10.14 0.13 3.37
C VAL A 61 -10.19 0.71 4.78
N ASN A 62 -9.37 0.19 5.67
CA ASN A 62 -9.36 0.56 7.09
C ASN A 62 -7.94 0.98 7.48
N GLY A 63 -7.80 2.17 8.06
CA GLY A 63 -6.54 2.56 8.67
C GLY A 63 -6.31 1.75 9.94
N ILE A 64 -5.09 1.27 10.16
CA ILE A 64 -4.79 0.38 11.29
C ILE A 64 -4.72 1.19 12.60
N HIS A 65 -4.08 2.35 12.57
CA HIS A 65 -3.99 3.29 13.71
C HIS A 65 -4.53 4.70 13.38
N ASN A 66 -4.89 4.94 12.12
CA ASN A 66 -5.43 6.21 11.65
C ASN A 66 -6.87 5.98 11.20
N ASN A 67 -7.84 6.25 12.07
CA ASN A 67 -9.24 6.19 11.67
C ASN A 67 -9.53 7.28 10.62
N ILE A 68 -10.37 6.94 9.64
CA ILE A 68 -10.77 7.80 8.53
C ILE A 68 -11.27 9.15 9.09
N TYR A 69 -10.59 10.23 8.73
CA TYR A 69 -10.98 11.59 9.11
C TYR A 69 -11.70 12.24 7.94
N GLU A 70 -13.01 12.53 8.11
CA GLU A 70 -13.79 13.38 7.21
C GLU A 70 -13.75 13.02 5.71
N GLY A 71 -13.66 11.72 5.38
CA GLY A 71 -13.66 11.24 3.98
C GLY A 71 -12.37 11.53 3.20
N LYS A 72 -11.33 12.04 3.86
CA LYS A 72 -10.00 12.23 3.27
C LYS A 72 -9.10 11.04 3.59
N VAL A 73 -8.28 10.67 2.61
CA VAL A 73 -7.17 9.74 2.85
C VAL A 73 -6.07 10.56 3.52
N ILE A 74 -5.62 10.12 4.69
CA ILE A 74 -4.50 10.75 5.41
C ILE A 74 -3.29 9.84 5.33
N ASN A 75 -2.11 10.40 5.62
CA ASN A 75 -0.90 9.61 5.68
C ASN A 75 -1.08 8.50 6.72
N GLY A 76 -0.70 7.28 6.39
CA GLY A 76 -0.86 6.16 7.29
C GLY A 76 -0.76 4.81 6.60
N ILE A 77 -0.80 3.76 7.42
CA ILE A 77 -0.84 2.39 6.94
C ILE A 77 -2.26 1.86 7.05
N TYR A 78 -2.74 1.32 5.95
CA TYR A 78 -4.10 0.82 5.79
C TYR A 78 -4.08 -0.65 5.46
N ALA A 79 -5.09 -1.36 5.93
CA ALA A 79 -5.44 -2.69 5.48
C ALA A 79 -6.64 -2.59 4.53
N PHE A 80 -6.65 -3.38 3.46
CA PHE A 80 -7.78 -3.47 2.55
C PHE A 80 -8.12 -4.91 2.18
N SER A 81 -9.39 -5.15 1.88
CA SER A 81 -9.90 -6.47 1.49
C SER A 81 -11.23 -6.37 0.76
N LEU A 82 -11.67 -7.49 0.17
CA LEU A 82 -13.04 -7.61 -0.30
C LEU A 82 -13.99 -7.78 0.87
N THR A 83 -15.14 -7.10 0.82
CA THR A 83 -16.23 -7.27 1.80
C THR A 83 -16.62 -8.74 1.88
N GLY A 84 -16.72 -9.28 3.10
CA GLY A 84 -17.07 -10.68 3.34
C GLY A 84 -15.90 -11.68 3.21
N THR A 85 -14.71 -11.24 2.81
CA THR A 85 -13.49 -12.05 2.86
C THR A 85 -12.63 -11.65 4.06
N MET A 86 -12.92 -12.24 5.22
CA MET A 86 -12.18 -11.92 6.45
C MET A 86 -10.76 -12.50 6.49
N SER A 87 -10.41 -13.40 5.56
CA SER A 87 -9.15 -14.15 5.60
C SER A 87 -8.03 -13.59 4.71
N LYS A 88 -8.32 -12.65 3.81
CA LYS A 88 -7.34 -12.10 2.86
C LYS A 88 -7.31 -10.57 2.98
N SER A 89 -6.43 -10.08 3.83
CA SER A 89 -6.12 -8.66 3.94
C SER A 89 -4.83 -8.34 3.21
N TYR A 90 -4.86 -7.25 2.46
CA TYR A 90 -3.71 -6.61 1.84
C TYR A 90 -3.37 -5.34 2.62
N PHE A 91 -2.18 -4.81 2.42
CA PHE A 91 -1.72 -3.60 3.09
C PHE A 91 -1.27 -2.55 2.09
N LEU A 92 -1.44 -1.29 2.44
CA LEU A 92 -0.83 -0.18 1.72
C LEU A 92 -0.31 0.89 2.68
N ILE A 93 0.67 1.63 2.21
CA ILE A 93 1.13 2.88 2.84
C ILE A 93 0.57 4.03 2.01
N VAL A 94 -0.08 4.98 2.66
CA VAL A 94 -0.41 6.29 2.08
C VAL A 94 0.60 7.29 2.60
N ASP A 95 1.31 7.93 1.69
CA ASP A 95 2.30 8.97 1.97
C ASP A 95 2.04 10.17 1.06
N GLU A 96 1.53 11.23 1.67
CA GLU A 96 1.10 12.47 1.03
C GLU A 96 0.01 12.22 -0.01
N LYS A 97 0.33 12.38 -1.30
CA LYS A 97 -0.61 12.21 -2.42
C LYS A 97 -0.40 10.89 -3.16
N ARG A 98 0.34 9.95 -2.58
CA ARG A 98 0.70 8.68 -3.19
C ARG A 98 0.39 7.54 -2.25
N TYR A 99 0.24 6.35 -2.82
CA TYR A 99 0.15 5.13 -2.04
C TYR A 99 1.02 4.03 -2.65
N ILE A 100 1.42 3.08 -1.81
CA ILE A 100 2.22 1.92 -2.19
C ILE A 100 1.52 0.70 -1.62
N ILE A 101 1.10 -0.22 -2.49
CA ILE A 101 0.58 -1.54 -2.08
C ILE A 101 1.77 -2.43 -1.68
N LEU A 102 1.66 -3.09 -0.53
CA LEU A 102 2.69 -3.96 0.01
C LEU A 102 2.48 -5.39 -0.50
N ASP A 103 3.44 -5.91 -1.26
CA ASP A 103 3.43 -7.30 -1.70
C ASP A 103 4.11 -8.18 -0.65
N ILE A 104 3.30 -8.96 0.06
CA ILE A 104 3.74 -9.91 1.09
C ILE A 104 3.49 -11.36 0.66
N THR A 105 3.49 -11.64 -0.64
CA THR A 105 3.30 -13.02 -1.13
C THR A 105 4.58 -13.85 -1.02
N THR A 106 5.76 -13.22 -1.09
CA THR A 106 7.07 -13.87 -1.00
C THR A 106 7.86 -13.36 0.20
N ARG A 107 8.93 -14.08 0.57
CA ARG A 107 9.81 -13.64 1.65
C ARG A 107 10.50 -12.30 1.35
N GLU A 108 11.03 -12.16 0.13
CA GLU A 108 11.64 -10.90 -0.33
C GLU A 108 10.62 -9.75 -0.33
N GLY A 109 9.38 -10.02 -0.75
CA GLY A 109 8.29 -9.05 -0.70
C GLY A 109 7.97 -8.62 0.74
N LEU A 110 7.93 -9.57 1.68
CA LEU A 110 7.77 -9.27 3.10
C LEU A 110 8.90 -8.39 3.63
N ASP A 111 10.15 -8.75 3.38
CA ASP A 111 11.32 -8.01 3.88
C ASP A 111 11.33 -6.58 3.33
N LYS A 112 11.03 -6.41 2.03
CA LYS A 112 10.87 -5.08 1.40
C LYS A 112 9.72 -4.29 2.01
N SER A 113 8.57 -4.94 2.25
CA SER A 113 7.39 -4.30 2.85
C SER A 113 7.66 -3.86 4.29
N ILE A 114 8.39 -4.66 5.07
CA ILE A 114 8.83 -4.29 6.42
C ILE A 114 9.75 -3.06 6.35
N SER A 115 10.74 -3.03 5.46
CA SER A 115 11.61 -1.86 5.29
C SER A 115 10.82 -0.60 5.00
N LEU A 116 9.87 -0.65 4.06
CA LEU A 116 9.02 0.50 3.71
C LEU A 116 8.18 0.98 4.90
N ILE A 117 7.69 0.07 5.74
CA ILE A 117 6.96 0.42 6.97
C ILE A 117 7.88 1.09 7.99
N LEU A 118 9.09 0.57 8.17
CA LEU A 118 10.06 1.15 9.10
C LEU A 118 10.46 2.56 8.66
N ASP A 119 10.75 2.75 7.37
CA ASP A 119 11.06 4.06 6.78
C ASP A 119 9.90 5.04 6.96
N PHE A 120 8.65 4.60 6.73
CA PHE A 120 7.46 5.40 6.94
C PHE A 120 7.28 5.78 8.42
N CYS A 121 7.45 4.81 9.33
CA CYS A 121 7.32 5.04 10.77
C CYS A 121 8.37 6.04 11.28
N ASP A 122 9.61 5.94 10.81
CA ASP A 122 10.66 6.89 11.18
C ASP A 122 10.41 8.29 10.60
N LYS A 123 9.99 8.39 9.32
CA LYS A 123 9.61 9.67 8.68
C LYS A 123 8.56 10.42 9.51
N TYR A 124 7.54 9.70 9.99
CA TYR A 124 6.41 10.27 10.72
C TYR A 124 6.49 10.15 12.24
N LYS A 125 7.62 9.69 12.79
CA LYS A 125 7.89 9.58 14.23
C LYS A 125 6.84 8.78 15.00
N TYR A 126 6.40 7.67 14.41
CA TYR A 126 5.57 6.69 15.10
C TYR A 126 6.36 6.04 16.25
N CYS A 127 5.67 5.72 17.35
CA CYS A 127 6.30 5.06 18.49
C CYS A 127 6.53 3.57 18.21
N GLU A 128 7.48 2.98 18.95
CA GLU A 128 7.86 1.56 18.84
C GLU A 128 6.66 0.61 18.93
N THR A 129 5.69 0.91 19.79
CA THR A 129 4.47 0.09 19.94
C THR A 129 3.66 0.03 18.66
N ILE A 130 3.46 1.17 17.99
CA ILE A 130 2.71 1.23 16.73
C ILE A 130 3.51 0.58 15.60
N THR A 131 4.82 0.85 15.53
CA THR A 131 5.70 0.24 14.54
C THR A 131 5.71 -1.28 14.65
N THR A 132 5.81 -1.81 15.87
CA THR A 132 5.78 -3.25 16.13
C THR A 132 4.43 -3.87 15.75
N ASP A 133 3.31 -3.20 16.02
CA ASP A 133 1.98 -3.68 15.58
C ASP A 133 1.86 -3.73 14.05
N TYR A 134 2.34 -2.70 13.34
CA TYR A 134 2.37 -2.70 11.88
C TYR A 134 3.15 -3.89 11.31
N VAL A 135 4.40 -4.08 11.77
CA VAL A 135 5.25 -5.19 11.33
C VAL A 135 4.63 -6.54 11.70
N GLY A 136 4.13 -6.68 12.94
CA GLY A 136 3.51 -7.91 13.41
C GLY A 136 2.29 -8.33 12.59
N ARG A 137 1.48 -7.38 12.11
CA ARG A 137 0.34 -7.65 11.22
C ARG A 137 0.79 -8.15 9.84
N LEU A 138 1.82 -7.53 9.24
CA LEU A 138 2.37 -7.99 7.96
C LEU A 138 2.88 -9.42 8.06
N VAL A 139 3.70 -9.68 9.07
CA VAL A 139 4.28 -11.01 9.32
C VAL A 139 3.18 -12.05 9.52
N ARG A 140 2.16 -11.75 10.35
CA ARG A 140 1.03 -12.65 10.57
C ARG A 140 0.29 -12.99 9.29
N VAL A 141 0.01 -12.00 8.44
CA VAL A 141 -0.69 -12.26 7.17
C VAL A 141 0.19 -13.04 6.20
N TYR A 142 1.49 -12.71 6.09
CA TYR A 142 2.44 -13.48 5.30
C TYR A 142 2.42 -14.97 5.67
N TYR A 143 2.51 -15.28 6.97
CA TYR A 143 2.43 -16.66 7.43
C TYR A 143 1.08 -17.29 7.12
N ASN A 144 -0.04 -16.58 7.29
CA ASN A 144 -1.36 -17.13 6.95
C ASN A 144 -1.50 -17.43 5.45
N LEU A 145 -0.92 -16.61 4.57
CA LEU A 145 -0.93 -16.83 3.12
C LEU A 145 -0.06 -18.02 2.72
N ASN A 146 1.07 -18.22 3.40
CA ASN A 146 2.10 -19.20 3.03
C ASN A 146 2.09 -20.46 3.91
N LYS A 147 1.19 -20.56 4.89
CA LYS A 147 1.03 -21.75 5.72
C LYS A 147 0.03 -22.70 5.07
N TRP A 148 0.39 -23.98 5.03
CA TRP A 148 -0.55 -25.03 4.65
C TRP A 148 -1.35 -25.49 5.87
N PRO A 149 -2.68 -25.22 5.95
CA PRO A 149 -3.48 -25.50 7.15
C PRO A 149 -3.62 -27.00 7.45
N GLY A 150 -3.37 -27.87 6.48
CA GLY A 150 -3.40 -29.32 6.63
C GLY A 150 -2.08 -29.94 7.11
N GLN A 151 -0.99 -29.18 7.17
CA GLN A 151 0.30 -29.68 7.64
C GLN A 151 0.59 -29.20 9.06
N ARG A 152 0.96 -30.15 9.93
CA ARG A 152 1.43 -29.87 11.30
C ARG A 152 2.79 -29.16 11.32
N THR A 153 3.50 -29.21 10.19
CA THR A 153 4.82 -28.65 9.96
C THR A 153 4.71 -27.31 9.24
N ASP A 154 5.38 -26.27 9.73
CA ASP A 154 5.50 -25.00 9.00
C ASP A 154 6.63 -25.12 7.99
N LEU A 155 6.30 -25.29 6.71
CA LEU A 155 7.28 -25.41 5.62
C LEU A 155 8.24 -24.21 5.55
N ASN A 156 7.84 -23.02 6.01
CA ASN A 156 8.72 -21.86 6.06
C ASN A 156 9.78 -21.95 7.19
N CYS A 157 9.54 -22.79 8.20
CA CYS A 157 10.39 -22.93 9.38
C CYS A 157 11.11 -24.29 9.44
N GLU A 158 10.57 -25.34 8.83
CA GLU A 158 10.97 -26.73 9.09
C GLU A 158 11.70 -27.41 7.91
N GLU A 159 11.53 -26.97 6.67
CA GLU A 159 12.25 -27.51 5.50
C GLU A 159 13.59 -26.79 5.25
N GLY A 160 14.51 -26.84 6.22
CA GLY A 160 15.89 -26.35 6.03
C GLY A 160 16.03 -24.82 5.81
N ARG A 161 14.95 -24.06 6.05
CA ARG A 161 14.91 -22.58 6.04
C ARG A 161 14.72 -21.97 7.43
N GLY A 162 14.63 -22.81 8.46
CA GLY A 162 14.71 -22.39 9.87
C GLY A 162 16.12 -21.89 10.21
N VAL A 163 16.41 -21.71 11.50
CA VAL A 163 17.78 -21.37 11.95
C VAL A 163 18.72 -22.52 11.55
N THR A 164 19.46 -22.33 10.46
CA THR A 164 20.42 -23.30 9.92
C THR A 164 21.82 -23.11 10.50
N ASP A 165 22.05 -21.96 11.14
CA ASP A 165 23.28 -21.66 11.85
C ASP A 165 22.95 -21.07 13.23
N ILE A 166 23.42 -21.77 14.26
CA ILE A 166 23.27 -21.41 15.67
C ILE A 166 24.58 -20.86 16.25
N GLN A 167 25.65 -20.79 15.46
CA GLN A 167 26.91 -20.20 15.89
C GLN A 167 26.76 -18.67 15.94
N GLY A 168 26.76 -18.12 17.16
CA GLY A 168 26.63 -16.68 17.37
C GLY A 168 25.24 -16.20 17.79
N LEU A 169 24.29 -17.10 18.03
CA LEU A 169 23.14 -16.76 18.86
C LEU A 169 23.61 -16.53 20.31
N PRO A 170 23.08 -15.51 21.02
CA PRO A 170 23.46 -15.20 22.39
C PRO A 170 23.14 -16.34 23.37
#